data_AF-A0A8T7GDN7-F1
#
_entry.id   AF-A0A8T7GDN7-F1
#
_cell.length_a   1.000
_cell.length_b   1.000
_cell.length_c   1.000
_cell.angle_alpha   90.00
_cell.angle_beta   90.00
_cell.angle_gamma   90.00
#
_symmetry.space_group_name_H-M   'P 1'
#
loop_
_entity.id
_entity.type
_entity.pdbx_description
1 polymer ?
#
loop_
_entity_poly.entity_id
_entity_poly.type
_entity_poly.pdbx_seq_one_letter_code
_entity_poly.pdbx_strand_id
1 'polypeptide(L)'
;MQIAQALFLAVHLEQQLAPAFERLVVAGSVRRRKTNVKDIELVGLARYGPLQSGLFSDQESRQENLSEHQLPDLLAASAWAIGDKNGPRYKQLVNPYHDINCDLFILHDPAEWGVGLTIR
;
A
#
# COMPACT_ATOMS: atom_id res chain seq x y z
N MET A 1 8.81 17.63 4.10
CA MET A 1 8.73 17.12 5.49
C MET A 1 10.10 16.61 5.93
N GLN A 2 10.46 16.79 7.22
CA GLN A 2 11.71 16.25 7.76
C GLN A 2 11.69 14.72 7.81
N ILE A 3 12.84 14.09 7.53
CA ILE A 3 12.95 12.62 7.43
C ILE A 3 12.43 11.85 8.64
N ALA A 4 12.68 12.33 9.86
CA ALA A 4 12.24 11.63 11.08
C ALA A 4 10.71 11.53 11.18
N GLN A 5 10.01 12.61 10.84
CA GLN A 5 8.55 12.64 10.82
C GLN A 5 7.99 11.80 9.67
N ALA A 6 8.58 11.91 8.47
CA ALA A 6 8.16 11.11 7.32
C ALA A 6 8.35 9.61 7.57
N LEU A 7 9.45 9.22 8.22
CA LEU A 7 9.71 7.83 8.59
C LEU A 7 8.68 7.31 9.60
N PHE A 8 8.35 8.11 10.62
CA PHE A 8 7.32 7.73 11.60
C PHE A 8 5.97 7.45 10.92
N LEU A 9 5.52 8.37 10.05
CA LEU A 9 4.28 8.21 9.31
C LEU A 9 4.31 7.02 8.35
N ALA A 10 5.43 6.81 7.64
CA ALA A 10 5.59 5.72 6.68
C ALA A 10 5.55 4.35 7.37
N VAL A 11 6.27 4.17 8.48
CA VAL A 11 6.30 2.91 9.23
C VAL A 11 4.95 2.64 9.88
N HIS A 12 4.28 3.67 10.41
CA HIS A 12 2.95 3.49 10.99
C HIS A 12 1.93 3.06 9.92
N LEU A 13 1.94 3.71 8.76
CA LEU A 13 1.07 3.34 7.64
C LEU A 13 1.38 1.93 7.10
N GLU A 14 2.66 1.59 6.94
CA GLU A 14 3.10 0.24 6.57
C GLU A 14 2.52 -0.81 7.52
N GLN A 15 2.61 -0.60 8.84
CA GLN A 15 2.05 -1.52 9.84
C GLN A 15 0.53 -1.65 9.74
N GLN A 16 -0.18 -0.54 9.50
CA GLN A 16 -1.64 -0.54 9.35
C GLN A 16 -2.07 -1.29 8.09
N LEU A 17 -1.34 -1.14 6.98
CA LEU A 17 -1.69 -1.76 5.70
C LEU A 17 -1.14 -3.18 5.55
N ALA A 18 -0.14 -3.59 6.33
CA ALA A 18 0.52 -4.89 6.23
C ALA A 18 -0.43 -6.11 6.14
N PRO A 19 -1.58 -6.18 6.83
CA PRO A 19 -2.50 -7.32 6.71
C PRO A 19 -2.97 -7.58 5.27
N ALA A 20 -3.12 -6.53 4.46
CA ALA A 20 -3.59 -6.60 3.08
C ALA A 20 -2.53 -7.09 2.07
N PHE A 21 -1.27 -7.22 2.47
CA PHE A 21 -0.16 -7.55 1.58
C PHE A 21 0.60 -8.78 2.07
N GLU A 22 1.21 -9.53 1.15
CA GLU A 22 2.18 -10.57 1.52
C GLU A 22 3.47 -9.95 2.02
N ARG A 23 3.87 -8.85 1.39
CA ARG A 23 5.03 -8.04 1.73
C ARG A 23 4.67 -6.58 1.48
N LEU A 24 5.04 -5.70 2.39
CA LEU A 24 4.90 -4.26 2.22
C LEU A 24 6.16 -3.62 2.77
N VAL A 25 6.73 -2.66 2.05
CA VAL A 25 7.93 -1.95 2.50
C VAL A 25 7.89 -0.46 2.17
N VAL A 26 8.54 0.33 3.02
CA VAL A 26 8.86 1.74 2.73
C VAL A 26 9.96 1.83 1.68
N ALA A 27 9.70 2.61 0.62
CA ALA A 27 10.60 2.83 -0.50
C ALA A 27 11.06 4.31 -0.59
N GLY A 28 11.62 4.67 -1.74
CA GLY A 28 11.76 6.07 -2.09
C GLY A 28 12.71 6.91 -1.27
N SER A 29 12.38 8.20 -1.21
CA SER A 29 13.14 9.21 -0.48
C SER A 29 13.28 8.88 1.00
N VAL A 30 12.27 8.25 1.62
CA VAL A 30 12.32 7.81 3.03
C VAL A 30 13.36 6.71 3.20
N ARG A 31 13.34 5.66 2.36
CA ARG A 31 14.34 4.57 2.40
C ARG A 31 15.77 5.08 2.21
N ARG A 32 15.95 6.08 1.34
CA ARG A 32 17.27 6.70 1.07
C ARG A 32 17.66 7.79 2.07
N ARG A 33 16.86 8.01 3.13
CA ARG A 33 17.13 8.98 4.21
C ARG A 33 17.36 10.40 3.69
N LYS A 34 16.61 10.81 2.67
CA LYS A 34 16.71 12.15 2.12
C LYS A 34 16.21 13.17 3.16
N THR A 35 16.97 14.23 3.44
CA THR A 35 16.69 15.16 4.54
C THR A 35 15.30 15.79 4.45
N ASN A 36 14.88 16.13 3.22
CA ASN A 36 13.55 16.63 2.92
C ASN A 36 12.80 15.62 2.04
N VAL A 37 11.69 15.12 2.56
CA VAL A 37 10.79 14.16 1.91
C VAL A 37 9.56 14.90 1.40
N LYS A 38 9.19 14.71 0.13
CA LYS A 38 8.01 15.32 -0.49
C LYS A 38 6.79 14.43 -0.40
N ASP A 39 7.03 13.13 -0.53
CA ASP A 39 6.08 12.05 -0.63
C ASP A 39 6.64 10.80 0.05
N ILE A 40 5.76 10.01 0.63
CA ILE A 40 6.05 8.66 1.11
C ILE A 40 5.79 7.70 -0.05
N GLU A 41 6.60 6.65 -0.16
CA GLU A 41 6.41 5.62 -1.16
C GLU A 41 6.35 4.27 -0.45
N LEU A 42 5.31 3.49 -0.74
CA LEU A 42 5.14 2.12 -0.27
C LEU A 42 5.09 1.18 -1.47
N VAL A 43 5.79 0.05 -1.38
CA VAL A 43 5.75 -1.02 -2.38
C VAL A 43 5.21 -2.28 -1.71
N GLY A 44 4.07 -2.76 -2.18
CA GLY A 44 3.37 -3.92 -1.63
C GLY A 44 3.22 -5.04 -2.66
N LEU A 45 3.51 -6.28 -2.27
CA LEU A 45 3.12 -7.48 -2.99
C LEU A 45 1.72 -7.88 -2.53
N ALA A 46 0.75 -7.83 -3.45
CA ALA A 46 -0.64 -8.15 -3.20
C ALA A 46 -0.80 -9.53 -2.57
N ARG A 47 -1.65 -9.62 -1.53
CA ARG A 47 -2.05 -10.89 -0.93
C ARG A 47 -3.24 -11.46 -1.67
N TYR A 48 -3.12 -12.70 -2.12
CA TYR A 48 -4.23 -13.43 -2.72
C TYR A 48 -4.83 -14.42 -1.73
N GLY A 49 -6.16 -14.48 -1.67
CA GLY A 49 -6.90 -15.37 -0.78
C GLY A 49 -8.06 -16.04 -1.50
N PRO A 50 -8.64 -17.10 -0.92
CA PRO A 50 -9.80 -17.76 -1.49
C PRO A 50 -10.96 -16.76 -1.59
N LEU A 51 -11.58 -16.69 -2.77
CA LEU A 51 -12.85 -15.99 -2.99
C LEU A 51 -13.85 -16.47 -1.94
N GLN A 52 -14.45 -15.57 -1.16
CA GLN A 52 -15.60 -15.93 -0.33
C GLN A 52 -16.75 -16.26 -1.28
N SER A 53 -16.87 -17.54 -1.59
CA SER A 53 -17.93 -18.08 -2.45
C SER A 53 -19.28 -17.87 -1.76
N GLY A 54 -20.07 -16.92 -2.24
CA GLY A 54 -21.49 -16.83 -1.89
C GLY A 54 -22.22 -18.12 -2.30
N LEU A 55 -23.43 -18.33 -1.75
CA LEU A 55 -24.24 -19.56 -1.86
C LEU A 55 -24.48 -20.10 -3.29
N PHE A 56 -24.16 -19.32 -4.33
CA PHE A 56 -24.40 -19.61 -5.75
C PHE A 56 -23.16 -19.45 -6.64
N SER A 57 -21.96 -19.48 -6.09
CA SER A 57 -20.73 -19.44 -6.91
C SER A 57 -20.22 -20.85 -7.18
N ASP A 58 -20.11 -21.19 -8.46
CA ASP A 58 -19.48 -22.43 -8.92
C ASP A 58 -18.07 -22.54 -8.31
N GLN A 59 -17.78 -23.70 -7.73
CA GLN A 59 -16.60 -23.97 -6.89
C GLN A 59 -15.28 -24.08 -7.68
N GLU A 60 -15.04 -23.20 -8.64
CA GLU A 60 -13.68 -22.97 -9.09
C GLU A 60 -12.94 -22.13 -8.05
N SER A 61 -11.72 -22.55 -7.71
CA SER A 61 -10.85 -21.95 -6.70
C SER A 61 -10.34 -20.57 -7.15
N ARG A 62 -11.25 -19.61 -7.32
CA ARG A 62 -10.92 -18.23 -7.65
C ARG A 62 -10.19 -17.61 -6.47
N GLN A 63 -9.07 -16.97 -6.77
CA GLN A 63 -8.34 -16.16 -5.81
C GLN A 63 -8.64 -14.69 -6.06
N GLU A 64 -8.90 -13.94 -5.00
CA GLU A 64 -9.07 -12.50 -5.06
C GLU A 64 -7.87 -11.79 -4.47
N ASN A 65 -7.58 -10.60 -5.01
CA ASN A 65 -6.61 -9.70 -4.44
C ASN A 65 -7.19 -9.09 -3.16
N LEU A 66 -6.81 -9.63 -2.00
CA LEU A 66 -7.29 -9.17 -0.70
C LEU A 66 -6.95 -7.70 -0.45
N SER A 67 -5.90 -7.17 -1.08
CA SER A 67 -5.59 -5.75 -0.97
C SER A 67 -6.66 -4.83 -1.56
N GLU A 68 -7.43 -5.27 -2.55
CA GLU A 68 -8.53 -4.44 -3.09
C GLU A 68 -9.72 -4.36 -2.14
N HIS A 69 -9.98 -5.42 -1.39
CA HIS A 69 -11.12 -5.51 -0.48
C HIS A 69 -10.80 -4.99 0.92
N GLN A 70 -9.59 -5.22 1.42
CA GLN A 70 -9.20 -4.88 2.80
C GLN A 70 -8.68 -3.46 2.94
N LEU A 71 -8.12 -2.84 1.88
CA LEU A 71 -7.58 -1.48 1.98
C LEU A 71 -8.59 -0.45 2.50
N PRO A 72 -9.84 -0.39 1.98
CA PRO A 72 -10.80 0.60 2.45
C PRO A 72 -11.05 0.54 3.95
N ASP A 73 -11.19 -0.67 4.52
CA ASP A 73 -11.43 -0.86 5.95
C ASP A 73 -10.21 -0.50 6.79
N LEU A 74 -9.01 -0.90 6.34
CA LEU A 74 -7.75 -0.55 7.02
C LEU A 74 -7.51 0.96 6.98
N LEU A 75 -7.83 1.61 5.85
CA LEU A 75 -7.70 3.06 5.70
C LEU A 75 -8.74 3.81 6.54
N ALA A 76 -9.98 3.31 6.64
CA ALA A 76 -11.01 3.89 7.49
C ALA A 76 -10.62 3.88 8.99
N ALA A 77 -9.80 2.92 9.42
CA ALA A 77 -9.22 2.85 10.76
C ALA A 77 -7.89 3.64 10.90
N SER A 78 -7.46 4.33 9.84
CA SER A 78 -6.19 5.06 9.78
C SER A 78 -6.40 6.58 9.68
N ALA A 79 -5.28 7.33 9.67
CA ALA A 79 -5.29 8.76 9.36
C ALA A 79 -5.14 9.06 7.86
N TRP A 80 -5.37 8.08 6.98
CA TRP A 80 -5.14 8.17 5.54
C TRP A 80 -6.42 7.85 4.76
N ALA A 81 -6.58 8.51 3.62
CA ALA A 81 -7.68 8.27 2.69
C ALA A 81 -7.14 8.03 1.27
N ILE A 82 -7.93 7.38 0.42
CA ILE A 82 -7.62 7.27 -1.00
C ILE A 82 -7.82 8.65 -1.64
N GLY A 83 -6.80 9.14 -2.34
CA GLY A 83 -6.85 10.38 -3.13
C GLY A 83 -7.40 10.16 -4.54
N ASP A 84 -7.12 11.11 -5.43
CA ASP A 84 -7.69 11.12 -6.78
C ASP A 84 -7.27 9.94 -7.67
N LYS A 85 -6.14 9.31 -7.32
CA LYS A 85 -5.59 8.19 -8.09
C LYS A 85 -5.82 6.88 -7.34
N ASN A 86 -6.72 6.04 -7.85
CA ASN A 86 -7.13 4.78 -7.23
C ASN A 86 -7.10 3.61 -8.22
N GLY A 87 -5.97 3.40 -8.89
CA GLY A 87 -5.79 2.29 -9.83
C GLY A 87 -5.54 0.93 -9.13
N PRO A 88 -5.57 -0.18 -9.89
CA PRO A 88 -5.30 -1.52 -9.36
C PRO A 88 -3.83 -1.72 -8.94
N ARG A 89 -2.89 -1.11 -9.68
CA ARG A 89 -1.44 -1.20 -9.42
C ARG A 89 -0.85 0.00 -8.69
N TYR A 90 -1.60 1.08 -8.60
CA TYR A 90 -1.12 2.33 -8.02
C TYR A 90 -2.27 3.08 -7.38
N LYS A 91 -2.08 3.46 -6.12
CA LYS A 91 -3.01 4.29 -5.37
C LYS A 91 -2.25 5.44 -4.72
N GLN A 92 -2.81 6.63 -4.81
CA GLN A 92 -2.36 7.76 -4.02
C GLN A 92 -3.17 7.78 -2.73
N LEU A 93 -2.47 7.82 -1.60
CA LEU A 93 -3.05 8.00 -0.28
C LEU A 93 -2.74 9.41 0.20
N VAL A 94 -3.74 10.07 0.77
CA VAL A 94 -3.63 11.43 1.28
C VAL A 94 -3.80 11.41 2.79
N ASN A 95 -3.00 12.22 3.50
CA ASN A 95 -3.17 12.42 4.93
C ASN A 95 -3.78 13.82 5.16
N PRO A 96 -5.02 13.95 5.64
CA PRO A 96 -5.63 15.27 5.83
C PRO A 96 -4.99 16.09 6.97
N TYR A 97 -4.20 15.45 7.83
CA TYR A 97 -3.55 16.11 8.98
C TYR A 97 -2.09 16.51 8.71
N HIS A 98 -1.51 16.00 7.62
CA HIS A 98 -0.13 16.25 7.24
C HIS A 98 -0.06 16.58 5.76
N ASP A 99 0.65 17.65 5.39
CA ASP A 99 0.87 18.02 3.98
C ASP A 99 1.88 17.08 3.30
N ILE A 100 1.53 15.80 3.20
CA ILE A 100 2.31 14.74 2.57
C ILE A 100 1.36 13.66 2.04
N ASN A 101 1.68 13.19 0.84
CA ASN A 101 0.98 12.07 0.21
C ASN A 101 1.83 10.81 0.33
N CYS A 102 1.18 9.66 0.22
CA CYS A 102 1.82 8.36 0.08
C CYS A 102 1.43 7.73 -1.26
N ASP A 103 2.42 7.44 -2.09
CA ASP A 103 2.26 6.67 -3.31
C ASP A 103 2.41 5.18 -2.99
N LEU A 104 1.31 4.43 -3.13
CA LEU A 104 1.27 2.99 -2.90
C LEU A 104 1.31 2.25 -4.24
N PHE A 105 2.39 1.51 -4.46
CA PHE A 105 2.60 0.66 -5.62
C PHE A 105 2.28 -0.80 -5.26
N ILE A 106 1.35 -1.40 -6.00
CA ILE A 106 0.86 -2.76 -5.78
C ILE A 106 1.39 -3.65 -6.90
N LEU A 107 2.19 -4.63 -6.49
CA LEU A 107 2.75 -5.67 -7.33
C LEU A 107 1.88 -6.91 -7.22
N HIS A 108 1.68 -7.61 -8.34
CA HIS A 108 0.82 -8.80 -8.39
C HIS A 108 1.61 -10.09 -8.58
N ASP A 109 2.86 -10.00 -9.05
CA ASP A 109 3.75 -11.14 -9.24
C ASP A 109 5.02 -10.95 -8.39
N PRO A 110 5.44 -11.96 -7.60
CA PRO A 110 6.71 -11.92 -6.86
C PRO A 110 7.94 -11.56 -7.71
N ALA A 111 7.96 -11.88 -9.01
CA ALA A 111 9.04 -11.53 -9.94
C ALA A 111 9.15 -10.00 -10.16
N GLU A 112 8.07 -9.24 -9.94
CA GLU A 112 8.07 -7.78 -10.02
C GLU A 112 8.79 -7.15 -8.82
N TRP A 113 9.01 -7.89 -7.72
CA TRP A 113 9.50 -7.34 -6.45
C TRP A 113 10.80 -6.56 -6.59
N GLY A 114 11.81 -7.14 -7.25
CA GLY A 114 13.11 -6.49 -7.44
C GLY A 114 13.00 -5.18 -8.21
N VAL A 115 12.17 -5.14 -9.26
CA VAL A 115 11.94 -3.95 -10.09
C VAL A 115 11.14 -2.90 -9.31
N GLY A 116 10.11 -3.30 -8.56
CA GLY A 116 9.32 -2.38 -7.74
C GLY A 116 10.15 -1.65 -6.68
N LEU A 117 11.19 -2.29 -6.13
CA LEU A 117 12.10 -1.63 -5.17
C LEU A 117 13.01 -0.56 -5.79
N THR A 118 13.08 -0.47 -7.13
CA THR A 118 13.88 0.55 -7.82
C THR A 118 13.23 1.95 -7.82
N ILE A 119 11.97 2.05 -7.39
CA ILE A 119 11.25 3.33 -7.23
C ILE A 119 12.04 4.25 -6.28
N ARG A 120 12.06 5.55 -6.62
CA ARG A 120 12.96 6.53 -6.04
C ARG A 120 12.36 7.91 -5.78
#